data_AF-A0A357TKZ1-F1
#
_entry.id   AF-A0A357TKZ1-F1
#
_cell.length_a   1.000
_cell.length_b   1.000
_cell.length_c   1.000
_cell.angle_alpha   90.00
_cell.angle_beta   90.00
_cell.angle_gamma   90.00
#
_symmetry.space_group_name_H-M   'P 1'
#
loop_
_entity.id
_entity.type
_entity.pdbx_description
1 polymer ?
#
loop_
_entity_poly.entity_id
_entity_poly.type
_entity_poly.pdbx_seq_one_letter_code
_entity_poly.pdbx_strand_id
1 'polypeptide(L)' 'IGAARSGLRGYLAVFGGVDTPPVLGSRSTDLKCRMGGLDGRALKAGDVLPIGA' A
#
# COMPACT_ATOMS: atom_id res chain seq x y z
N ILE A 1 -1.53 -12.53 5.90
CA ILE A 1 -1.02 -13.50 4.90
C ILE A 1 0.37 -13.93 5.37
N GLY A 2 0.63 -15.23 5.48
CA GLY A 2 1.92 -15.75 5.94
C GLY A 2 2.99 -15.80 4.84
N ALA A 3 4.09 -16.51 5.09
CA ALA A 3 5.14 -16.72 4.11
C ALA A 3 4.65 -17.48 2.86
N ALA A 4 5.14 -17.09 1.68
CA ALA A 4 4.85 -17.77 0.43
C ALA A 4 5.57 -19.14 0.36
N ARG A 5 4.86 -20.18 -0.11
CA ARG A 5 5.45 -21.53 -0.34
C ARG A 5 6.12 -21.66 -1.72
N SER A 6 5.67 -20.86 -2.69
CA SER A 6 6.22 -20.75 -4.04
C SER A 6 6.00 -19.34 -4.58
N GLY A 7 6.87 -18.89 -5.49
CA GLY A 7 6.86 -17.51 -5.98
C GLY A 7 7.48 -16.51 -4.98
N LEU A 8 7.18 -15.21 -5.15
CA LEU A 8 7.81 -14.14 -4.37
C LEU A 8 6.83 -13.12 -3.77
N ARG A 9 5.78 -12.72 -4.50
CA ARG A 9 4.87 -11.63 -4.10
C ARG A 9 3.43 -12.10 -4.04
N GLY A 10 2.74 -11.72 -2.96
CA GLY A 10 1.29 -11.78 -2.85
C GLY A 10 0.71 -10.37 -2.87
N TYR A 11 -0.50 -10.22 -3.39
CA TYR A 11 -1.24 -8.96 -3.38
C TYR A 11 -2.55 -9.17 -2.65
N LEU A 12 -2.94 -8.17 -1.84
CA LEU A 12 -4.22 -8.14 -1.14
C LEU A 12 -4.97 -6.89 -1.60
N ALA A 13 -6.17 -7.11 -2.11
CA ALA A 13 -7.12 -6.05 -2.41
C ALA A 13 -8.31 -6.17 -1.45
N VAL A 14 -8.95 -5.04 -1.22
CA VAL A 14 -10.13 -4.88 -0.37
C VAL A 14 -11.17 -4.13 -1.18
N PHE A 15 -12.45 -4.39 -0.92
CA PHE A 15 -13.55 -3.63 -1.54
C PHE A 15 -13.38 -2.13 -1.23
N GLY A 16 -13.68 -1.27 -2.21
CA GLY A 16 -13.44 0.19 -2.13
C GLY A 16 -11.98 0.61 -2.31
N GLY A 17 -11.02 -0.31 -2.16
CA GLY A 17 -9.58 -0.03 -2.29
C GLY A 17 -8.99 0.72 -1.09
N VAL A 18 -7.67 0.88 -1.10
CA VAL A 18 -6.95 1.63 -0.05
C VAL A 18 -6.93 3.11 -0.42
N ASP A 19 -7.56 3.96 0.37
CA ASP A 19 -7.81 5.37 0.03
C ASP A 19 -6.73 6.33 0.55
N THR A 20 -5.50 6.15 0.07
CA THR A 20 -4.44 7.14 0.31
C THR A 20 -4.57 8.33 -0.63
N PRO A 21 -4.11 9.55 -0.25
CA PRO A 21 -4.10 10.69 -1.16
C PRO A 21 -3.34 10.37 -2.47
N PRO A 22 -3.90 10.72 -3.65
CA PRO A 22 -3.19 10.53 -4.91
C PRO A 22 -2.01 11.51 -5.02
N VAL A 23 -0.86 11.01 -5.49
CA VAL A 23 0.33 11.79 -5.83
C VAL A 23 0.59 11.61 -7.31
N LEU A 24 0.64 12.71 -8.07
CA LEU A 24 0.75 12.70 -9.54
C LEU A 24 -0.32 11.81 -10.22
N GLY A 25 -1.53 11.77 -9.66
CA GLY A 25 -2.64 10.96 -10.18
C GLY A 25 -2.58 9.46 -9.84
N SER A 26 -1.60 9.01 -9.06
CA SER A 26 -1.42 7.61 -8.66
C SER A 26 -1.42 7.44 -7.14
N ARG A 27 -1.72 6.23 -6.65
CA ARG A 27 -1.59 5.84 -5.23
C ARG A 27 -0.42 4.89 -4.97
N SER A 28 0.38 4.58 -5.98
CA SER A 28 1.59 3.75 -5.82
C SER A 28 2.60 4.41 -4.88
N THR A 29 3.39 3.59 -4.18
CA THR A 29 4.48 4.07 -3.32
C THR A 29 5.81 4.03 -4.04
N ASP A 30 6.51 5.16 -4.10
CA ASP A 30 7.92 5.24 -4.48
C ASP A 30 8.76 5.40 -3.21
N LEU A 31 9.46 4.33 -2.82
CA LEU A 31 10.31 4.32 -1.63
C LEU A 31 11.58 5.16 -1.80
N LYS A 32 12.12 5.27 -3.02
CA LYS A 32 13.36 6.01 -3.28
C LYS A 32 13.11 7.51 -3.15
N CYS A 33 11.99 7.97 -3.69
CA CYS A 33 11.61 9.38 -3.63
C CYS A 33 10.78 9.72 -2.38
N ARG A 34 10.34 8.72 -1.61
CA ARG A 34 9.43 8.84 -0.47
C ARG A 34 8.12 9.54 -0.83
N MET A 35 7.42 8.98 -1.83
CA MET A 35 6.17 9.54 -2.35
C MET A 35 5.05 8.50 -2.44
N GLY A 36 3.80 8.96 -2.29
CA GLY A 36 2.59 8.15 -2.47
C GLY A 36 2.37 7.07 -1.40
N GLY A 37 1.33 6.26 -1.54
CA GLY A 37 0.87 5.31 -0.53
C GLY A 37 0.67 5.95 0.85
N LEU A 38 1.09 5.26 1.91
CA LEU A 38 1.08 5.78 3.28
C LEU A 38 2.45 6.41 3.59
N ASP A 39 2.48 7.75 3.67
CA ASP A 39 3.67 8.57 3.99
C ASP A 39 4.92 8.27 3.13
N GLY A 40 4.78 7.74 1.92
CA GLY A 40 5.91 7.43 1.04
C GLY A 40 6.84 6.32 1.56
N ARG A 41 6.35 5.42 2.42
CA ARG A 41 7.16 4.39 3.08
C ARG A 41 6.50 3.01 3.07
N ALA A 42 7.28 2.00 3.44
CA ALA A 42 6.74 0.69 3.78
C ALA A 42 5.84 0.78 5.03
N LEU A 43 4.82 -0.08 5.07
CA LEU A 43 3.94 -0.23 6.23
C LEU A 43 4.71 -0.69 7.46
N LYS A 44 4.23 -0.30 8.63
CA LYS A 44 4.74 -0.63 9.95
C LYS A 44 3.61 -1.13 10.83
N ALA A 45 3.96 -1.88 11.87
CA ALA A 45 3.00 -2.29 12.88
C ALA A 45 2.32 -1.07 13.51
N GLY A 46 0.99 -1.11 13.62
CA GLY A 46 0.19 -0.01 14.15
C GLY A 46 -0.29 1.00 13.11
N ASP A 47 0.14 0.90 11.85
CA ASP A 47 -0.41 1.74 10.78
C ASP A 47 -1.90 1.48 10.56
N VAL A 48 -2.65 2.54 10.27
CA VAL A 48 -4.07 2.49 9.91
C VAL A 48 -4.21 2.91 8.45
N LEU A 49 -4.85 2.06 7.65
CA LEU A 49 -5.10 2.32 6.23
C LEU A 49 -6.59 2.66 6.02
N PRO A 50 -6.92 3.84 5.47
CA PRO A 50 -8.29 4.17 5.12
C PRO A 50 -8.76 3.31 3.93
N ILE A 51 -10.05 2.99 3.91
CA ILE A 51 -10.69 2.20 2.87
C ILE A 51 -11.71 3.07 2.15
N GLY A 52 -11.76 2.98 0.82
CA GLY A 52 -12.74 3.70 0.00
C GLY A 52 -14.14 3.13 0.11
N ALA A 53 -15.12 3.85 -0.44
CA ALA A 53 -16.51 3.42 -0.55
C ALA A 53 -16.75 2.57 -1.81
#